data_AF-A0A1M3BFC4-F1
#
_entry.id   AF-A0A1M3BFC4-F1
#
_cell.length_a   1.000
_cell.length_b   1.000
_cell.length_c   1.000
_cell.angle_alpha   90.00
_cell.angle_beta   90.00
_cell.angle_gamma   90.00
#
_symmetry.space_group_name_H-M   'P 1'
#
loop_
_entity.id
_entity.type
_entity.pdbx_description
1 polymer ?
#
loop_
_entity_poly.entity_id
_entity_poly.type
_entity_poly.pdbx_seq_one_letter_code
_entity_poly.pdbx_strand_id
1 'polypeptide(L)'
;MSDGWRLVLYLHLLAMAFFVGGQLVFGAAVVPLLRGDEDRERLRAVARRFGYGSLGALVVLVLTGWALASHFRLWGSSTLHWKLALVALVIALAAAHLRWAKVHALQGAILLASLAIVWLGIQLATGGA
;
A
#
# COMPACT_ATOMS: atom_id res chain seq x y z
N MET A 1 11.25 -21.00 -9.69
CA MET A 1 11.34 -19.52 -9.80
C MET A 1 12.81 -19.13 -9.83
N SER A 2 13.27 -18.46 -10.89
CA SER A 2 14.66 -18.00 -11.06
C SER A 2 14.97 -16.81 -10.14
N ASP A 3 16.25 -16.48 -9.98
CA ASP A 3 16.69 -15.41 -9.08
C ASP A 3 16.13 -14.04 -9.45
N GLY A 4 15.98 -13.75 -10.75
CA GLY A 4 15.36 -12.52 -11.23
C GLY A 4 13.91 -12.37 -10.76
N TRP A 5 13.10 -13.42 -10.87
CA TRP A 5 11.71 -13.40 -10.40
C TRP A 5 11.59 -13.38 -8.87
N ARG A 6 12.54 -14.00 -8.16
CA ARG A 6 12.65 -13.86 -6.69
C ARG A 6 12.90 -12.42 -6.29
N LEU A 7 13.78 -11.71 -7.01
CA LEU A 7 14.05 -10.29 -6.78
C LEU A 7 12.78 -9.43 -7.01
N VAL A 8 12.03 -9.68 -8.09
CA VAL A 8 10.77 -8.97 -8.35
C VAL A 8 9.77 -9.18 -7.22
N LEU A 9 9.59 -10.42 -6.76
CA LEU A 9 8.72 -10.73 -5.63
C LEU A 9 9.23 -10.07 -4.33
N TYR A 10 10.53 -10.13 -4.06
CA TYR A 10 11.14 -9.49 -2.90
C TYR A 10 10.87 -7.98 -2.88
N LEU A 11 11.06 -7.30 -4.02
CA LEU A 11 10.77 -5.86 -4.14
C LEU A 11 9.28 -5.57 -3.96
N HIS A 12 8.39 -6.41 -4.49
CA HIS A 12 6.95 -6.29 -4.27
C HIS A 12 6.60 -6.36 -2.78
N LEU A 13 7.12 -7.37 -2.07
CA LEU A 13 6.86 -7.58 -0.65
C LEU A 13 7.49 -6.49 0.23
N LEU A 14 8.69 -6.01 -0.12
CA LEU A 14 9.35 -4.91 0.58
C LEU A 14 8.56 -3.61 0.45
N ALA A 15 8.09 -3.29 -0.76
CA ALA A 15 7.25 -2.12 -1.01
C ALA A 15 5.89 -2.24 -0.29
N MET A 16 5.30 -3.43 -0.27
CA MET A 16 4.07 -3.73 0.47
C MET A 16 4.28 -3.50 1.98
N ALA A 17 5.35 -4.05 2.53
CA ALA A 17 5.69 -3.91 3.95
C ALA A 17 5.91 -2.45 4.34
N PHE A 18 6.61 -1.68 3.51
CA PHE A 18 6.80 -0.25 3.74
C PHE A 18 5.46 0.51 3.70
N PHE A 19 4.66 0.29 2.66
CA PHE A 19 3.40 1.02 2.46
C PHE A 19 2.37 0.69 3.54
N VAL A 20 2.03 -0.59 3.71
CA VAL A 20 1.00 -1.05 4.66
C VAL A 20 1.51 -0.97 6.11
N GLY A 21 2.75 -1.40 6.35
CA GLY A 21 3.35 -1.32 7.69
C GLY A 21 3.48 0.12 8.19
N GLY A 22 3.88 1.04 7.30
CA GLY A 22 3.93 2.46 7.64
C GLY A 22 2.54 3.05 7.94
N GLN A 23 1.49 2.67 7.19
CA GLN A 23 0.11 3.07 7.52
C GLN A 23 -0.31 2.59 8.91
N LEU A 24 0.02 1.35 9.27
CA LEU A 24 -0.28 0.78 10.59
C LEU A 24 0.44 1.54 11.69
N VAL A 25 1.76 1.77 11.55
CA VAL A 25 2.56 2.50 12.55
C VAL A 25 2.06 3.95 12.69
N PHE A 26 1.83 4.65 11.59
CA PHE A 26 1.36 6.03 11.65
C PHE A 26 -0.05 6.14 12.21
N GLY A 27 -0.96 5.28 11.77
CA GLY A 27 -2.36 5.29 12.19
C GLY A 27 -2.55 4.86 13.65
N ALA A 28 -1.82 3.84 14.10
CA ALA A 28 -2.01 3.25 15.42
C ALA A 28 -1.15 3.90 16.52
N ALA A 29 0.08 4.34 16.21
CA ALA A 29 1.03 4.82 17.21
C ALA A 29 1.39 6.30 17.03
N VAL A 30 1.87 6.70 15.86
CA VAL A 30 2.49 8.03 15.68
C VAL A 30 1.45 9.15 15.77
N VAL A 31 0.34 9.07 15.01
CA VAL A 31 -0.67 10.13 14.96
C VAL A 31 -1.42 10.26 16.30
N PRO A 32 -1.88 9.17 16.97
CA PRO A 32 -2.55 9.29 18.25
C PRO A 32 -1.68 9.88 19.36
N LEU A 33 -0.38 9.54 19.39
CA LEU A 33 0.56 10.02 20.40
C LEU A 33 0.91 11.49 20.20
N LEU A 34 1.15 11.92 18.95
CA LEU A 34 1.72 13.24 18.65
C LEU A 34 0.68 14.30 18.24
N ARG A 35 -0.63 14.00 18.29
CA ARG A 35 -1.72 14.94 17.89
C ARG A 35 -1.81 16.20 18.77
N GLY A 36 -1.37 16.11 20.02
CA GLY A 36 -1.45 17.19 21.02
C GLY A 36 -0.16 17.97 21.23
N ASP A 37 0.93 17.57 20.58
CA ASP A 37 2.28 18.09 20.85
C ASP A 37 2.50 19.47 20.22
N GLU A 38 3.36 20.30 20.83
CA GLU A 38 3.73 21.63 20.29
C GLU A 38 4.59 21.48 19.01
N ASP A 39 5.30 20.36 18.87
CA ASP A 39 6.24 20.03 17.79
C ASP A 39 5.56 19.54 16.48
N ARG A 40 4.37 20.07 16.14
CA ARG A 40 3.59 19.67 14.94
C ARG A 40 4.35 19.80 13.63
N GLU A 41 5.34 20.71 13.56
CA GLU A 41 6.13 20.93 12.36
C GLU A 41 7.10 19.76 12.08
N ARG A 42 7.73 19.21 13.12
CA ARG A 42 8.59 18.02 13.00
C ARG A 42 7.78 16.80 12.57
N LEU A 43 6.61 16.60 13.17
CA LEU A 43 5.67 15.55 12.77
C LEU A 43 5.28 15.68 11.29
N ARG A 44 4.97 16.89 10.82
CA ARG A 44 4.65 17.14 9.39
C ARG A 44 5.83 16.85 8.48
N ALA A 45 7.06 17.20 8.88
CA ALA A 45 8.25 16.92 8.07
C ALA A 45 8.48 15.40 7.90
N VAL A 46 8.33 14.64 8.98
CA VAL A 46 8.39 13.17 8.96
C VAL A 46 7.26 12.59 8.10
N ALA A 47 6.02 13.06 8.28
CA ALA A 47 4.87 12.61 7.50
C ALA A 47 5.03 12.91 6.00
N ARG A 48 5.59 14.07 5.60
CA ARG A 48 5.89 14.36 4.19
C ARG A 48 6.92 13.41 3.59
N ARG A 49 8.02 13.15 4.31
CA ARG A 49 9.07 12.22 3.85
C ARG A 49 8.52 10.80 3.71
N PHE A 50 7.72 10.37 4.68
CA PHE A 50 7.01 9.10 4.60
C PHE A 50 6.07 9.09 3.38
N GLY A 51 5.30 10.15 3.15
CA GLY A 51 4.41 10.28 1.99
C GLY A 51 5.12 10.14 0.64
N TYR A 52 6.30 10.76 0.47
CA TYR A 52 7.11 10.56 -0.73
C TYR A 52 7.63 9.12 -0.86
N GLY A 53 8.06 8.51 0.25
CA GLY A 53 8.42 7.10 0.29
C GLY A 53 7.25 6.19 -0.10
N SER A 54 6.04 6.48 0.40
CA SER A 54 4.83 5.70 0.11
C SER A 54 4.42 5.82 -1.35
N LEU A 55 4.61 6.99 -1.96
CA LEU A 55 4.38 7.16 -3.40
C LEU A 55 5.36 6.32 -4.22
N GLY A 56 6.65 6.32 -3.85
CA GLY A 56 7.65 5.44 -4.47
C GLY A 56 7.31 3.95 -4.33
N ALA A 57 6.91 3.53 -3.12
CA ALA A 57 6.48 2.16 -2.86
C ALA A 57 5.24 1.78 -3.70
N LEU A 58 4.28 2.69 -3.87
CA LEU A 58 3.09 2.46 -4.69
C LEU A 58 3.45 2.22 -6.17
N VAL A 59 4.39 3.00 -6.71
CA VAL A 59 4.92 2.79 -8.07
C VAL A 59 5.57 1.41 -8.19
N VAL A 60 6.43 1.03 -7.24
CA VAL A 60 7.07 -0.29 -7.23
C VAL A 60 6.02 -1.40 -7.16
N LEU A 61 4.99 -1.27 -6.32
CA LEU A 61 3.91 -2.24 -6.19
C LEU A 61 3.14 -2.46 -7.50
N VAL A 62 2.82 -1.37 -8.21
CA VAL A 62 2.11 -1.46 -9.51
C VAL A 62 2.98 -2.18 -10.54
N LEU A 63 4.24 -1.76 -10.70
CA LEU A 63 5.14 -2.35 -11.71
C LEU A 63 5.44 -3.82 -11.43
N THR A 64 5.81 -4.14 -10.18
CA THR A 64 6.12 -5.52 -9.79
C THR A 64 4.88 -6.40 -9.76
N GLY A 65 3.74 -5.88 -9.31
CA GLY A 65 2.47 -6.61 -9.32
C GLY A 65 2.01 -6.95 -10.74
N TRP A 66 2.17 -6.02 -11.68
CA TRP A 66 1.89 -6.23 -13.11
C TRP A 66 2.80 -7.33 -13.71
N ALA A 67 4.10 -7.26 -13.41
CA ALA A 67 5.07 -8.26 -13.86
C ALA A 67 4.75 -9.66 -13.30
N LEU A 68 4.43 -9.76 -12.00
CA LEU A 68 4.08 -11.04 -11.36
C LEU A 68 2.76 -11.61 -11.90
N ALA A 69 1.73 -10.77 -12.09
CA ALA A 69 0.46 -11.20 -12.67
C ALA A 69 0.64 -11.78 -14.08
N SER A 70 1.52 -11.17 -14.88
CA SER A 70 1.86 -11.65 -16.22
C SER A 70 2.68 -12.93 -16.18
N HIS A 71 3.68 -13.01 -15.28
CA HIS A 71 4.52 -14.19 -15.12
C HIS A 71 3.71 -15.43 -14.72
N PHE A 72 2.80 -15.27 -13.77
CA PHE A 72 1.95 -16.35 -13.26
C PHE A 72 0.64 -16.52 -14.06
N ARG A 73 0.46 -15.78 -15.16
CA ARG A 73 -0.74 -15.82 -16.03
C ARG A 73 -2.07 -15.66 -15.26
N LEU A 74 -2.08 -14.77 -14.27
CA LEU A 74 -3.21 -14.59 -13.34
C LEU A 74 -4.32 -13.68 -13.90
N TRP A 75 -4.18 -13.18 -15.13
CA TRP A 75 -5.11 -12.23 -15.76
C TRP A 75 -6.55 -12.73 -15.89
N GLY A 76 -6.77 -14.05 -15.90
CA GLY A 76 -8.12 -14.64 -15.90
C GLY A 76 -8.77 -14.74 -14.51
N SER A 77 -8.05 -14.43 -13.43
CA SER A 77 -8.54 -14.62 -12.06
C SER A 77 -9.48 -13.50 -11.63
N SER A 78 -10.68 -13.87 -11.16
CA SER A 78 -11.62 -12.95 -10.52
C SER A 78 -11.00 -12.26 -9.29
N THR A 79 -10.23 -13.00 -8.48
CA THR A 79 -9.50 -12.49 -7.32
C THR A 79 -8.51 -11.40 -7.71
N LEU A 80 -7.81 -11.55 -8.84
CA LEU A 80 -6.92 -10.51 -9.36
C LEU A 80 -7.71 -9.26 -9.77
N HIS A 81 -8.85 -9.39 -10.44
CA HIS A 81 -9.67 -8.25 -10.83
C HIS A 81 -10.15 -7.44 -9.62
N TRP A 82 -10.63 -8.10 -8.57
CA TRP A 82 -10.98 -7.43 -7.31
C TRP A 82 -9.77 -6.74 -6.67
N LYS A 83 -8.61 -7.40 -6.68
CA LYS A 83 -7.37 -6.80 -6.18
C LYS A 83 -7.00 -5.54 -6.97
N LEU A 84 -7.08 -5.57 -8.29
CA LEU A 84 -6.78 -4.42 -9.16
C LEU A 84 -7.77 -3.28 -8.96
N ALA A 85 -9.07 -3.57 -8.79
CA ALA A 85 -10.08 -2.57 -8.48
C ALA A 85 -9.76 -1.87 -7.15
N LEU A 86 -9.39 -2.62 -6.11
CA LEU A 86 -8.95 -2.04 -4.83
C LEU A 86 -7.65 -1.25 -4.94
N VAL A 87 -6.67 -1.72 -5.73
CA VAL A 87 -5.44 -0.97 -5.99
C VAL A 87 -5.75 0.38 -6.65
N ALA A 88 -6.61 0.39 -7.67
CA ALA A 88 -7.05 1.62 -8.32
C ALA A 88 -7.76 2.57 -7.33
N LEU A 89 -8.63 2.01 -6.47
CA LEU A 89 -9.28 2.77 -5.40
C LEU A 89 -8.26 3.37 -4.42
N VAL A 90 -7.26 2.59 -3.97
CA VAL A 90 -6.19 3.07 -3.09
C VAL A 90 -5.39 4.19 -3.73
N ILE A 91 -5.05 4.09 -5.02
CA ILE A 91 -4.36 5.16 -5.76
C ILE A 91 -5.21 6.43 -5.78
N ALA A 92 -6.50 6.32 -6.09
CA ALA A 92 -7.42 7.46 -6.12
C ALA A 92 -7.59 8.10 -4.73
N LEU A 93 -7.78 7.30 -3.69
CA LEU A 93 -7.88 7.77 -2.31
C LEU A 93 -6.58 8.41 -1.83
N ALA A 94 -5.42 7.84 -2.17
CA ALA A 94 -4.13 8.41 -1.84
C ALA A 94 -3.93 9.78 -2.52
N ALA A 95 -4.28 9.89 -3.81
CA ALA A 95 -4.25 11.18 -4.52
C ALA A 95 -5.21 12.21 -3.89
N ALA A 96 -6.41 11.79 -3.47
CA ALA A 96 -7.34 12.65 -2.75
C ALA A 96 -6.79 13.06 -1.36
N HIS A 97 -6.11 12.16 -0.65
CA HIS A 97 -5.50 12.42 0.64
C HIS A 97 -4.36 13.45 0.54
N LEU A 98 -3.61 13.50 -0.58
CA LEU A 98 -2.62 14.57 -0.81
C LEU A 98 -3.24 15.97 -0.81
N ARG A 99 -4.49 16.10 -1.27
CA ARG A 99 -5.23 17.38 -1.25
C ARG A 99 -5.94 17.63 0.08
N TRP A 100 -6.44 16.58 0.72
CA TRP A 100 -7.25 16.66 1.94
C TRP A 100 -6.66 15.85 3.10
N ALA A 101 -5.40 16.09 3.40
CA ALA A 101 -4.63 15.33 4.40
C ALA A 101 -5.24 15.35 5.82
N LYS A 102 -6.09 16.34 6.13
CA LYS A 102 -6.77 16.47 7.43
C LYS A 102 -7.97 15.51 7.61
N VAL A 103 -8.41 14.84 6.55
CA VAL A 103 -9.57 13.93 6.61
C VAL A 103 -9.11 12.54 7.06
N HIS A 104 -9.18 12.28 8.36
CA HIS A 104 -8.78 10.99 8.95
C HIS A 104 -9.53 9.79 8.36
N ALA A 105 -10.78 10.00 7.91
CA ALA A 105 -11.56 8.95 7.24
C ALA A 105 -10.89 8.44 5.95
N LEU A 106 -10.20 9.30 5.18
CA LEU A 106 -9.46 8.88 3.99
C LEU A 106 -8.30 7.95 4.36
N GLN A 107 -7.55 8.28 5.41
CA GLN A 107 -6.45 7.44 5.88
C GLN A 107 -6.95 6.06 6.35
N GLY A 108 -8.06 6.03 7.09
CA GLY A 108 -8.72 4.79 7.49
C GLY A 108 -9.18 3.95 6.30
N ALA A 109 -9.84 4.57 5.31
CA ALA A 109 -10.29 3.88 4.10
C ALA A 109 -9.13 3.31 3.29
N ILE A 110 -8.03 4.07 3.12
CA ILE A 110 -6.82 3.60 2.44
C ILE A 110 -6.24 2.38 3.17
N LEU A 111 -6.14 2.43 4.51
CA LEU A 111 -5.60 1.31 5.29
C LEU A 111 -6.47 0.06 5.13
N LEU A 112 -7.79 0.17 5.29
CA LEU A 112 -8.71 -0.96 5.16
C LEU A 112 -8.64 -1.58 3.76
N ALA A 113 -8.65 -0.76 2.71
CA ALA A 113 -8.49 -1.24 1.34
C ALA A 113 -7.12 -1.89 1.11
N SER A 114 -6.04 -1.33 1.70
CA SER A 114 -4.70 -1.90 1.61
C SER A 114 -4.61 -3.27 2.29
N LEU A 115 -5.24 -3.46 3.45
CA LEU A 115 -5.32 -4.76 4.12
C LEU A 115 -6.11 -5.77 3.30
N ALA A 116 -7.22 -5.36 2.68
CA ALA A 116 -7.98 -6.22 1.77
C ALA A 116 -7.15 -6.63 0.54
N ILE A 117 -6.34 -5.72 -0.04
CA ILE A 117 -5.42 -6.04 -1.14
C ILE A 117 -4.39 -7.09 -0.73
N VAL A 118 -3.84 -6.99 0.49
CA VAL A 118 -2.90 -7.98 1.04
C VAL A 118 -3.59 -9.34 1.17
N TRP A 119 -4.81 -9.37 1.72
CA TRP A 119 -5.59 -10.60 1.85
C TRP A 119 -5.85 -11.28 0.50
N LEU A 120 -6.31 -10.53 -0.51
CA LEU A 120 -6.48 -11.06 -1.87
C LEU A 120 -5.14 -11.51 -2.48
N GLY A 121 -4.04 -10.85 -2.14
CA GLY A 121 -2.69 -11.29 -2.51
C GLY A 121 -2.33 -12.64 -1.93
N ILE A 122 -2.70 -12.91 -0.67
CA ILE A 122 -2.50 -14.21 -0.03
C ILE A 122 -3.37 -15.27 -0.73
N GLN A 123 -4.64 -14.98 -0.99
CA GLN A 123 -5.53 -15.92 -1.70
C GLN A 123 -4.98 -16.30 -3.08
N LEU A 124 -4.47 -15.32 -3.86
CA LEU A 124 -3.82 -15.58 -5.14
C LEU A 124 -2.57 -16.47 -5.00
N ALA A 125 -1.82 -16.35 -3.89
CA ALA A 125 -0.61 -17.11 -3.66
C ALA A 125 -0.89 -18.54 -3.14
N THR A 126 -2.00 -18.75 -2.42
CA THR A 126 -2.35 -20.04 -1.80
C THR A 126 -3.44 -20.81 -2.55
N GLY A 127 -4.05 -20.22 -3.59
CA GLY A 127 -5.12 -20.85 -4.38
C GLY A 127 -6.50 -20.82 -3.70
N GLY A 128 -6.72 -19.88 -2.77
CA GLY A 128 -8.02 -19.68 -2.13
C GLY A 128 -9.02 -19.08 -3.11
N ALA A 129 -10.03 -19.88 -3.50
CA ALA A 129 -11.17 -19.46 -4.31
C ALA A 129 -12.13 -18.57 -3.53
#